data_AF-A0A6J5W704-F1
#
_entry.id   AF-A0A6J5W704-F1
#
_cell.length_a   1.000
_cell.length_b   1.000
_cell.length_c   1.000
_cell.angle_alpha   90.00
_cell.angle_beta   90.00
_cell.angle_gamma   90.00
#
_symmetry.space_group_name_H-M   'P 1'
#
loop_
_entity.id
_entity.type
_entity.pdbx_description
1 polymer ?
#
loop_
_entity_poly.entity_id
_entity_poly.type
_entity_poly.pdbx_seq_one_letter_code
_entity_poly.pdbx_strand_id
1 'polypeptide(L)'
;MAPVALFIFSLLIHLVVLHSTEEVKINKRCPPYYCHAMAGDIGFPFKSQMQPPECGLFTVNCSDKDHPRIQLIKEGYWHEFHIVPQSDMIIIDDEALQQRLKNDSCNDQLFNDLSLPRPSPIFDELFPRNLTLFKCNNTPVHNTDLKYGCRNPNHTYYTTSPDDSLPSLPPSCSIIRVPMDPKAAFDLSALITRFDLQFQVSEECKGCYERKGECQDDKGKFKCSGGEKGDKLGFKLGLERKSNQSQVPLNRGLLF
;
A
#
# COMPACT_ATOMS: atom_id res chain seq x y z
N MET A 1 7.68 -47.89 27.94
CA MET A 1 8.49 -47.10 27.00
C MET A 1 7.70 -46.02 26.26
N ALA A 2 6.39 -46.20 26.00
CA ALA A 2 5.53 -45.19 25.37
C ALA A 2 5.38 -43.82 26.10
N PRO A 3 5.30 -43.72 27.45
CA PRO A 3 5.04 -42.43 28.10
C PRO A 3 6.27 -41.51 28.08
N VAL A 4 7.47 -42.08 28.07
CA VAL A 4 8.73 -41.33 27.98
C VAL A 4 8.88 -40.70 26.60
N ALA A 5 8.51 -41.42 25.54
CA ALA A 5 8.54 -40.91 24.17
C ALA A 5 7.56 -39.74 23.96
N LEU A 6 6.35 -39.82 24.53
CA LEU A 6 5.35 -38.73 24.46
C LEU A 6 5.80 -37.48 25.21
N PHE A 7 6.44 -37.64 26.37
CA PHE A 7 6.99 -36.53 27.13
C PHE A 7 8.13 -35.82 26.37
N ILE A 8 9.02 -36.58 25.74
CA ILE A 8 10.09 -36.04 24.90
C ILE A 8 9.51 -35.30 23.69
N PHE A 9 8.50 -35.85 23.02
CA PHE A 9 7.83 -35.18 21.90
C PHE A 9 7.16 -33.86 22.32
N SER A 10 6.50 -33.83 23.48
CA SER A 10 5.90 -32.62 24.02
C SER A 10 6.94 -31.53 24.29
N LEU A 11 8.07 -31.91 24.89
CA LEU A 11 9.19 -30.98 25.14
C LEU A 11 9.78 -30.43 23.84
N LEU A 12 9.95 -31.28 22.82
CA LEU A 12 10.45 -30.87 21.51
C LEU A 12 9.47 -29.91 20.81
N ILE A 13 8.16 -30.16 20.89
CA ILE A 13 7.15 -29.24 20.35
C ILE A 13 7.21 -27.88 21.07
N HIS A 14 7.34 -27.87 22.40
CA HIS A 14 7.43 -26.62 23.16
C HIS A 14 8.73 -25.86 22.85
N LEU A 15 9.84 -26.55 22.66
CA LEU A 15 11.11 -25.96 22.23
C LEU A 15 11.02 -25.37 20.81
N VAL A 16 10.35 -26.06 19.87
CA VAL A 16 10.12 -25.55 18.51
C VAL A 16 9.18 -24.34 18.52
N VAL A 17 8.14 -24.35 19.35
CA VAL A 17 7.23 -23.20 19.52
C VAL A 17 7.96 -22.00 20.15
N LEU A 18 8.84 -22.24 21.14
CA LEU A 18 9.67 -21.19 21.76
C LEU A 18 10.73 -20.65 20.81
N HIS A 19 11.28 -21.47 19.90
CA HIS A 19 12.22 -21.02 18.87
C HIS A 19 11.56 -20.37 17.65
N SER A 20 10.23 -20.50 17.52
CA SER A 20 9.47 -19.90 16.43
C SER A 20 9.02 -18.46 16.73
N THR A 21 9.52 -17.84 17.80
CA THR A 21 9.51 -16.38 17.87
C THR A 21 10.52 -15.88 16.83
N GLU A 22 10.04 -15.45 15.67
CA GLU A 22 10.84 -14.61 14.79
C GLU A 22 11.38 -13.46 15.64
N GLU A 23 12.69 -13.47 15.91
CA GLU A 23 13.35 -12.28 16.39
C GLU A 23 13.15 -11.24 15.29
N VAL A 24 12.18 -10.34 15.47
CA VAL A 24 12.06 -9.14 14.66
C VAL A 24 13.42 -8.49 14.73
N LYS A 25 14.21 -8.61 13.65
CA LYS A 25 15.54 -8.01 13.57
C LYS A 25 15.33 -6.51 13.61
N ILE A 26 15.37 -5.93 14.81
CA ILE A 26 15.19 -4.50 15.00
C ILE A 26 16.28 -3.83 14.20
N ASN A 27 15.89 -3.15 13.14
CA ASN A 27 16.81 -2.35 12.36
C ASN A 27 17.29 -1.22 13.26
N LYS A 28 18.51 -1.32 13.80
CA LYS A 28 19.07 -0.33 14.74
C LYS A 28 19.11 1.09 14.16
N ARG A 29 19.07 1.26 12.83
CA ARG A 29 18.94 2.59 12.19
C ARG A 29 17.50 3.11 12.18
N CYS A 30 16.53 2.22 12.21
CA CYS A 30 15.10 2.51 12.16
C CYS A 30 14.42 1.94 13.41
N PRO A 31 14.83 2.38 14.62
CA PRO A 31 14.19 1.90 15.84
C PRO A 31 12.73 2.34 15.86
N PRO A 32 11.80 1.49 16.33
CA PRO A 32 10.45 1.93 16.61
C PRO A 32 10.48 3.00 17.70
N TYR A 33 9.50 3.89 17.70
CA TYR A 33 9.39 4.93 18.73
C TYR A 33 7.94 5.20 19.09
N TYR A 34 7.73 5.63 20.33
CA TYR A 34 6.41 6.00 20.83
C TYR A 34 5.93 7.31 20.20
N CYS A 35 4.81 7.26 19.50
CA CYS A 35 4.21 8.42 18.85
C CYS A 35 3.18 9.12 19.76
N HIS A 36 2.13 8.41 20.15
CA HIS A 36 1.00 8.94 20.91
C HIS A 36 0.20 7.81 21.58
N ALA A 37 -0.64 8.08 22.57
CA ALA A 37 -1.51 7.09 23.21
C ALA A 37 -2.46 6.42 22.20
N MET A 38 -2.95 7.17 21.19
CA MET A 38 -3.81 6.63 20.13
C MET A 38 -3.04 6.05 18.94
N ALA A 39 -1.73 6.25 18.86
CA ALA A 39 -0.88 5.73 17.77
C ALA A 39 0.06 4.60 18.24
N GLY A 40 0.30 4.50 19.55
CA GLY A 40 1.26 3.57 20.14
C GLY A 40 2.70 3.80 19.65
N ASP A 41 3.46 2.72 19.68
CA ASP A 41 4.78 2.65 19.05
C ASP A 41 4.62 2.47 17.55
N ILE A 42 5.38 3.26 16.80
CA ILE A 42 5.38 3.20 15.34
C ILE A 42 6.74 2.74 14.83
N GLY A 43 6.67 1.95 13.76
CA GLY A 43 7.82 1.45 13.00
C GLY A 43 7.42 1.27 11.55
N PHE A 44 8.26 0.59 10.77
CA PHE A 44 7.98 0.32 9.36
C PHE A 44 6.57 -0.27 9.18
N PRO A 45 5.76 0.22 8.22
CA PRO A 45 6.12 1.13 7.13
C PRO A 45 6.02 2.62 7.45
N PHE A 46 5.86 3.02 8.71
CA PHE A 46 5.87 4.41 9.15
C PHE A 46 7.26 4.84 9.59
N LYS A 47 7.55 6.13 9.42
CA LYS A 47 8.76 6.76 9.95
C LYS A 47 8.47 8.15 10.48
N SER A 48 9.29 8.60 11.42
CA SER A 48 9.30 10.01 11.81
C SER A 48 9.84 10.90 10.69
N GLN A 49 9.60 12.20 10.85
CA GLN A 49 10.25 13.22 10.03
C GLN A 49 11.79 13.24 10.18
N MET A 50 12.30 12.81 11.34
CA MET A 50 13.74 12.82 11.65
C MET A 50 14.44 11.53 11.18
N GLN A 51 13.69 10.48 10.89
CA GLN A 51 14.23 9.21 10.45
C GLN A 51 14.58 9.24 8.95
N PRO A 52 15.66 8.54 8.55
CA PRO A 52 16.06 8.38 7.16
C PRO A 52 14.94 7.82 6.26
N PRO A 53 14.97 8.09 4.94
CA PRO A 53 13.97 7.59 3.99
C PRO A 53 13.80 6.07 4.00
N GLU A 54 14.88 5.31 4.20
CA GLU A 54 14.84 3.84 4.26
C GLU A 54 14.02 3.28 5.44
N CYS A 55 13.65 4.11 6.43
CA CYS A 55 12.93 3.64 7.61
C CYS A 55 11.42 3.48 7.43
N GLY A 56 10.84 4.06 6.38
CA GLY A 56 9.39 4.00 6.20
C GLY A 56 8.90 4.64 4.91
N LEU A 57 7.74 4.16 4.47
CA LEU A 57 7.03 4.58 3.26
C LEU A 57 6.15 5.80 3.54
N PHE A 58 5.53 5.86 4.73
CA PHE A 58 4.71 6.97 5.17
C PHE A 58 5.42 7.77 6.26
N THR A 59 5.38 9.09 6.15
CA THR A 59 5.98 9.98 7.16
C THR A 59 4.90 10.42 8.13
N VAL A 60 5.17 10.28 9.42
CA VAL A 60 4.28 10.73 10.49
C VAL A 60 4.94 11.85 11.32
N ASN A 61 4.10 12.70 11.87
CA ASN A 61 4.45 13.75 12.80
C ASN A 61 3.68 13.54 14.10
N CYS A 62 4.43 13.32 15.19
CA CYS A 62 3.92 13.06 16.53
C CYS A 62 4.29 14.19 17.50
N SER A 63 4.67 15.38 17.00
CA SER A 63 5.04 16.51 17.86
C SER A 63 3.84 17.08 18.60
N ASP A 64 2.67 17.07 17.97
CA ASP A 64 1.40 17.29 18.64
C ASP A 64 0.96 15.97 19.27
N LYS A 65 0.79 16.00 20.60
CA LYS A 65 0.38 14.80 21.33
C LYS A 65 -1.08 14.48 21.02
N ASP A 66 -1.96 15.46 20.93
CA ASP A 66 -3.39 15.19 20.84
C ASP A 66 -3.82 14.91 19.39
N HIS A 67 -3.09 15.46 18.41
CA HIS A 67 -3.41 15.37 16.98
C HIS A 67 -2.23 14.89 16.13
N PRO A 68 -1.84 13.60 16.20
CA PRO A 68 -0.78 13.07 15.36
C PRO A 68 -1.19 13.10 13.89
N ARG A 69 -0.22 13.35 13.01
CA ARG A 69 -0.46 13.53 11.57
C ARG A 69 0.37 12.62 10.69
N ILE A 70 -0.15 12.28 9.52
CA ILE A 70 0.50 11.42 8.52
C ILE A 70 0.44 12.07 7.12
N GLN A 71 1.53 11.90 6.36
CA GLN A 71 1.54 12.18 4.92
C GLN A 71 1.38 10.88 4.15
N LEU A 72 0.27 10.78 3.40
CA LEU A 72 0.03 9.66 2.49
C LEU A 72 0.87 9.80 1.21
N ILE A 73 1.00 11.03 0.71
CA ILE A 73 1.83 11.39 -0.43
C ILE A 73 2.97 12.28 0.08
N LYS A 74 4.20 12.00 -0.37
CA LYS A 74 5.38 12.81 -0.03
C LYS A 74 5.13 14.28 -0.40
N GLU A 75 5.39 15.19 0.54
CA GLU A 75 5.15 16.64 0.39
C GLU A 75 3.68 17.03 0.16
N GLY A 76 2.75 16.08 0.35
CA GLY A 76 1.31 16.31 0.29
C GLY A 76 0.71 16.81 1.61
N TYR A 77 -0.62 16.72 1.68
CA TYR A 77 -1.39 17.12 2.85
C TYR A 77 -1.07 16.26 4.09
N TRP A 78 -1.11 16.88 5.27
CA TRP A 78 -0.94 16.21 6.56
C TRP A 78 -2.30 15.87 7.14
N HIS A 79 -2.65 14.59 7.10
CA HIS A 79 -3.92 14.11 7.63
C HIS A 79 -3.80 13.80 9.11
N GLU A 80 -4.81 14.16 9.89
CA GLU A 80 -4.98 13.59 11.22
C GLU A 80 -5.33 12.09 11.13
N PHE A 81 -4.71 11.29 12.00
CA PHE A 81 -4.92 9.84 12.01
C PHE A 81 -4.88 9.27 13.42
N HIS A 82 -5.47 8.09 13.58
CA HIS A 82 -5.28 7.26 14.77
C HIS A 82 -5.10 5.79 14.36
N ILE A 83 -4.35 5.04 15.16
CA ILE A 83 -4.19 3.60 14.98
C ILE A 83 -5.24 2.92 15.84
N VAL A 84 -5.95 1.95 15.27
CA VAL A 84 -6.90 1.16 16.05
C VAL A 84 -6.12 0.08 16.80
N PRO A 85 -6.10 0.09 18.15
CA PRO A 85 -5.37 -0.91 18.93
C PRO A 85 -5.81 -2.32 18.55
N GLN A 86 -4.85 -3.25 18.46
CA GLN A 86 -5.09 -4.66 18.11
C GLN A 86 -5.63 -4.88 16.69
N SER A 87 -5.47 -3.90 15.80
CA SER A 87 -5.71 -4.05 14.37
C SER A 87 -4.50 -3.56 13.58
N ASP A 88 -4.36 -4.05 12.36
CA ASP A 88 -3.35 -3.58 11.40
C ASP A 88 -3.86 -2.36 10.59
N MET A 89 -4.82 -1.60 11.14
CA MET A 89 -5.52 -0.53 10.43
C MET A 89 -5.19 0.84 11.00
N ILE A 90 -5.00 1.79 10.10
CA ILE A 90 -4.98 3.22 10.41
C ILE A 90 -6.31 3.82 9.98
N ILE A 91 -6.86 4.70 10.81
CA ILE A 91 -8.01 5.51 10.44
C ILE A 91 -7.53 6.93 10.18
N ILE A 92 -7.84 7.43 9.00
CA ILE A 92 -7.78 8.85 8.70
C ILE A 92 -9.07 9.49 9.19
N ASP A 93 -8.96 10.54 9.99
CA ASP A 93 -10.10 11.24 10.59
C ASP A 93 -9.77 12.72 10.72
N ASP A 94 -9.95 13.44 9.62
CA ASP A 94 -9.54 14.84 9.53
C ASP A 94 -10.75 15.78 9.57
N GLU A 95 -10.96 16.43 10.72
CA GLU A 95 -12.09 17.34 10.91
C GLU A 95 -12.02 18.55 9.97
N ALA A 96 -10.83 19.06 9.66
CA ALA A 96 -10.68 20.21 8.78
C ALA A 96 -11.11 19.87 7.34
N LEU A 97 -10.75 18.68 6.84
CA LEU A 97 -11.23 18.19 5.55
C LEU A 97 -12.74 17.90 5.58
N GLN A 98 -13.28 17.36 6.68
CA GLN A 98 -14.72 17.15 6.87
C GLN A 98 -15.50 18.46 6.71
N GLN A 99 -15.06 19.54 7.36
CA GLN A 99 -15.74 20.85 7.27
C GLN A 99 -15.63 21.44 5.86
N ARG A 100 -14.47 21.30 5.21
CA ARG A 100 -14.27 21.80 3.84
C ARG A 100 -15.16 21.07 2.82
N LEU A 101 -15.26 19.74 2.92
CA LEU A 101 -16.13 18.95 2.04
C LEU A 101 -17.61 19.35 2.17
N LYS A 102 -18.07 19.70 3.37
CA LYS A 102 -19.44 20.20 3.60
C LYS A 102 -19.70 21.57 2.98
N ASN A 103 -18.68 22.44 2.93
CA ASN A 103 -18.83 23.83 2.51
C ASN A 103 -18.58 24.05 1.01
N ASP A 104 -17.59 23.37 0.43
CA ASP A 104 -17.21 23.52 -0.97
C ASP A 104 -16.77 22.16 -1.55
N SER A 105 -17.74 21.45 -2.14
CA SER A 105 -17.56 20.09 -2.65
C SER A 105 -16.91 20.01 -4.04
N CYS A 106 -16.64 21.15 -4.70
CA CYS A 106 -16.00 21.18 -6.04
C CYS A 106 -14.71 22.01 -6.06
N ASN A 107 -13.85 21.74 -5.08
CA ASN A 107 -12.65 22.54 -4.84
C ASN A 107 -11.37 21.79 -5.23
N ASP A 108 -10.53 22.44 -6.05
CA ASP A 108 -9.23 21.90 -6.48
C ASP A 108 -8.33 21.52 -5.30
N GLN A 109 -8.22 22.40 -4.30
CA GLN A 109 -7.37 22.17 -3.14
C GLN A 109 -7.91 21.02 -2.29
N LEU A 110 -9.24 20.92 -2.13
CA LEU A 110 -9.85 19.81 -1.40
C LEU A 110 -9.55 18.45 -2.05
N PHE A 111 -9.70 18.33 -3.37
CA PHE A 111 -9.39 17.08 -4.07
C PHE A 111 -7.90 16.74 -4.05
N ASN A 112 -7.02 17.73 -4.12
CA ASN A 112 -5.59 17.53 -3.95
C ASN A 112 -5.26 17.05 -2.52
N ASP A 113 -5.89 17.64 -1.50
CA ASP A 113 -5.66 17.25 -0.11
C ASP A 113 -6.26 15.88 0.21
N LEU A 114 -7.34 15.48 -0.45
CA LEU A 114 -7.93 14.13 -0.38
C LEU A 114 -7.22 13.09 -1.26
N SER A 115 -6.20 13.50 -2.02
CA SER A 115 -5.61 12.62 -3.01
C SER A 115 -4.89 11.43 -2.37
N LEU A 116 -5.15 10.25 -2.93
CA LEU A 116 -4.55 9.00 -2.50
C LEU A 116 -3.30 8.69 -3.35
N PRO A 117 -2.30 8.02 -2.76
CA PRO A 117 -1.15 7.48 -3.46
C PRO A 117 -1.54 6.71 -4.72
N ARG A 118 -0.72 6.85 -5.76
CA ARG A 118 -0.88 6.05 -6.98
C ARG A 118 -0.50 4.59 -6.69
N PRO A 119 -1.14 3.61 -7.35
CA PRO A 119 -0.70 2.22 -7.35
C PRO A 119 0.79 2.16 -7.66
N SER A 120 1.48 1.32 -6.90
CA SER A 120 2.93 1.24 -6.89
C SER A 120 3.33 -0.20 -6.61
N PRO A 121 4.39 -0.74 -7.24
CA PRO A 121 4.87 -2.10 -6.97
C PRO A 121 5.52 -2.26 -5.59
N ILE A 122 5.56 -1.18 -4.79
CA ILE A 122 5.93 -1.21 -3.37
C ILE A 122 4.82 -1.87 -2.53
N PHE A 123 3.58 -1.89 -3.02
CA PHE A 123 2.42 -2.39 -2.32
C PHE A 123 1.70 -3.44 -3.18
N ASP A 124 1.37 -4.58 -2.57
CA ASP A 124 0.48 -5.58 -3.19
C ASP A 124 -0.97 -5.07 -3.20
N GLU A 125 -1.33 -4.33 -2.16
CA GLU A 125 -2.63 -3.68 -2.01
C GLU A 125 -2.42 -2.26 -1.46
N LEU A 126 -3.11 -1.28 -2.05
CA LEU A 126 -2.99 0.12 -1.66
C LEU A 126 -4.30 0.85 -1.96
N PHE A 127 -5.09 1.13 -0.92
CA PHE A 127 -6.41 1.76 -1.01
C PHE A 127 -7.35 1.10 -2.03
N PRO A 128 -7.79 -0.14 -1.77
CA PRO A 128 -8.62 -0.90 -2.71
C PRO A 128 -9.94 -0.20 -3.07
N ARG A 129 -10.43 0.72 -2.23
CA ARG A 129 -11.66 1.47 -2.46
C ARG A 129 -11.38 2.96 -2.62
N ASN A 130 -11.49 3.43 -3.84
CA ASN A 130 -11.30 4.83 -4.19
C ASN A 130 -12.23 5.22 -5.35
N LEU A 131 -12.57 6.51 -5.39
CA LEU A 131 -13.22 7.12 -6.53
C LEU A 131 -12.14 7.76 -7.41
N THR A 132 -12.18 7.48 -8.71
CA THR A 132 -11.28 8.10 -9.68
C THR A 132 -11.94 9.35 -10.26
N LEU A 133 -11.33 10.50 -10.03
CA LEU A 133 -11.70 11.79 -10.59
C LEU A 133 -10.80 12.14 -11.76
N PHE A 134 -11.41 12.55 -12.87
CA PHE A 134 -10.72 13.12 -14.02
C PHE A 134 -10.83 14.64 -13.95
N LYS A 135 -9.73 15.30 -13.59
CA LYS A 135 -9.62 16.75 -13.55
C LYS A 135 -9.23 17.26 -14.94
N CYS A 136 -10.16 17.90 -15.63
CA CYS A 136 -9.94 18.42 -16.98
C CYS A 136 -10.03 19.94 -17.00
N ASN A 137 -9.33 20.58 -17.94
CA ASN A 137 -9.60 21.98 -18.27
C ASN A 137 -11.06 22.16 -18.68
N ASN A 138 -11.55 23.37 -18.53
CA ASN A 138 -12.93 23.76 -18.77
C ASN A 138 -13.41 23.71 -20.24
N THR A 139 -12.64 23.06 -21.12
CA THR A 139 -12.96 22.73 -22.51
C THR A 139 -13.96 21.57 -22.58
N PRO A 140 -14.90 21.56 -23.54
CA PRO A 140 -15.81 20.45 -23.74
C PRO A 140 -15.04 19.14 -23.98
N VAL A 141 -15.31 18.13 -23.17
CA VAL A 141 -14.82 16.76 -23.39
C VAL A 141 -16.00 15.96 -23.90
N HIS A 142 -15.91 15.47 -25.14
CA HIS A 142 -16.88 14.54 -25.70
C HIS A 142 -16.38 13.11 -25.48
N ASN A 143 -16.70 12.55 -24.31
CA ASN A 143 -16.48 11.15 -24.01
C ASN A 143 -17.73 10.60 -23.30
N THR A 144 -18.33 9.55 -23.85
CA THR A 144 -19.56 8.93 -23.34
C THR A 144 -19.35 8.16 -22.04
N ASP A 145 -18.11 7.78 -21.74
CA ASP A 145 -17.76 6.91 -20.62
C ASP A 145 -17.46 7.72 -19.34
N LEU A 146 -17.43 9.05 -19.47
CA LEU A 146 -17.21 10.00 -18.38
C LEU A 146 -18.53 10.59 -17.90
N LYS A 147 -18.86 10.35 -16.63
CA LYS A 147 -20.00 10.97 -15.95
C LYS A 147 -19.58 12.34 -15.42
N TYR A 148 -20.36 13.38 -15.73
CA TYR A 148 -20.15 14.70 -15.16
C TYR A 148 -20.25 14.64 -13.62
N GLY A 149 -19.23 15.13 -12.93
CA GLY A 149 -19.21 15.28 -11.48
C GLY A 149 -19.57 16.69 -11.06
N CYS A 150 -18.65 17.63 -11.30
CA CYS A 150 -18.83 19.04 -10.96
C CYS A 150 -17.91 19.95 -11.80
N ARG A 151 -18.08 21.27 -11.67
CA ARG A 151 -17.24 22.27 -12.34
C ARG A 151 -16.95 23.45 -11.42
N ASN A 152 -15.70 23.91 -11.46
CA ASN A 152 -15.28 25.16 -10.84
C ASN A 152 -14.70 26.12 -11.90
N PRO A 153 -14.22 27.33 -11.53
CA PRO A 153 -13.79 28.33 -12.50
C PRO A 153 -12.68 27.86 -13.47
N ASN A 154 -11.84 26.92 -13.03
CA ASN A 154 -10.66 26.48 -13.80
C ASN A 154 -10.85 25.09 -14.42
N HIS A 155 -11.55 24.19 -13.72
CA HIS A 155 -11.60 22.77 -14.07
C HIS A 155 -13.01 22.18 -14.01
N THR A 156 -13.21 21.16 -14.84
CA THR A 156 -14.38 20.28 -14.80
C THR A 156 -13.92 18.90 -14.37
N TYR A 157 -14.66 18.31 -13.43
CA TYR A 157 -14.39 17.01 -12.84
C TYR A 157 -15.39 15.99 -13.36
N TYR A 158 -14.87 14.86 -13.82
CA TYR A 158 -15.67 13.71 -14.24
C TYR A 158 -15.34 12.49 -13.38
N THR A 159 -16.28 11.56 -13.29
CA THR A 159 -16.10 10.23 -12.70
C THR A 159 -16.37 9.16 -13.75
N THR A 160 -16.06 7.90 -13.43
CA THR A 160 -16.37 6.74 -14.28
C THR A 160 -16.84 5.58 -13.40
N SER A 161 -17.55 4.62 -13.99
CA SER A 161 -17.96 3.40 -13.29
C SER A 161 -16.72 2.53 -13.01
N PRO A 162 -16.68 1.77 -11.89
CA PRO A 162 -15.59 0.83 -11.62
C PRO A 162 -15.47 -0.27 -12.68
N ASP A 163 -16.58 -0.61 -13.35
CA ASP A 163 -16.63 -1.66 -14.38
C ASP A 163 -16.16 -1.18 -15.76
N ASP A 164 -16.04 0.14 -15.94
CA ASP A 164 -15.58 0.71 -17.20
C ASP A 164 -14.05 0.65 -17.24
N SER A 165 -13.51 0.13 -18.35
CA SER A 165 -12.07 0.25 -18.61
C SER A 165 -11.67 1.73 -18.58
N LEU A 166 -10.54 2.05 -17.93
CA LEU A 166 -10.06 3.43 -17.86
C LEU A 166 -10.05 4.06 -19.27
N PRO A 167 -10.87 5.10 -19.51
CA PRO A 167 -11.01 5.65 -20.85
C PRO A 167 -9.69 6.28 -21.28
N SER A 168 -9.48 6.38 -22.59
CA SER A 168 -8.38 7.18 -23.13
C SER A 168 -8.58 8.63 -22.71
N LEU A 169 -7.68 9.14 -21.87
CA LEU A 169 -7.78 10.50 -21.36
C LEU A 169 -7.45 11.51 -22.46
N PRO A 170 -8.22 12.60 -22.59
CA PRO A 170 -7.78 13.77 -23.32
C PRO A 170 -6.45 14.31 -22.73
N PRO A 171 -5.55 14.88 -23.55
CA PRO A 171 -4.26 15.41 -23.06
C PRO A 171 -4.38 16.49 -21.97
N SER A 172 -5.53 17.16 -21.89
CA SER A 172 -5.81 18.23 -20.93
C SER A 172 -6.40 17.76 -19.60
N CYS A 173 -6.42 16.45 -19.35
CA CYS A 173 -6.96 15.86 -18.14
C CYS A 173 -5.87 15.17 -17.30
N SER A 174 -6.03 15.23 -15.98
CA SER A 174 -5.23 14.46 -15.02
C SER A 174 -6.12 13.60 -14.14
N ILE A 175 -5.53 12.58 -13.53
CA ILE A 175 -6.22 11.62 -12.67
C ILE A 175 -5.93 11.93 -11.21
N ILE A 176 -6.98 12.02 -10.41
CA ILE A 176 -6.91 12.11 -8.95
C ILE A 176 -7.72 10.94 -8.39
N ARG A 177 -7.15 10.18 -7.47
CA ARG A 177 -7.88 9.16 -6.71
C ARG A 177 -8.19 9.71 -5.34
N VAL A 178 -9.43 9.56 -4.88
CA VAL A 178 -9.89 10.07 -3.60
C VAL A 178 -10.65 8.98 -2.84
N PRO A 179 -10.68 9.03 -1.50
CA PRO A 179 -11.44 8.08 -0.70
C PRO A 179 -12.95 8.18 -0.98
N MET A 180 -13.65 7.04 -0.94
CA MET A 180 -15.10 6.98 -1.16
C MET A 180 -15.79 6.01 -0.19
N ASP A 181 -17.07 6.28 0.11
CA ASP A 181 -17.94 5.36 0.82
C ASP A 181 -18.26 4.15 -0.08
N PRO A 182 -17.89 2.92 0.31
CA PRO A 182 -18.16 1.72 -0.47
C PRO A 182 -19.65 1.42 -0.70
N LYS A 183 -20.54 2.02 0.09
CA LYS A 183 -21.99 1.81 -0.01
C LYS A 183 -22.69 2.85 -0.89
N ALA A 184 -21.98 3.90 -1.28
CA ALA A 184 -22.52 4.99 -2.08
C ALA A 184 -22.38 4.73 -3.59
N ALA A 185 -23.09 5.52 -4.38
CA ALA A 185 -22.96 5.51 -5.83
C ALA A 185 -21.59 6.06 -6.26
N PHE A 186 -21.05 5.62 -7.40
CA PHE A 186 -19.76 6.10 -7.93
C PHE A 186 -19.87 7.52 -8.53
N ASP A 187 -20.14 8.50 -7.67
CA ASP A 187 -20.09 9.93 -7.97
C ASP A 187 -19.62 10.73 -6.75
N LEU A 188 -19.59 12.06 -6.88
CA LEU A 188 -19.04 12.95 -5.85
C LEU A 188 -19.80 12.90 -4.52
N SER A 189 -21.03 12.36 -4.47
CA SER A 189 -21.73 12.17 -3.20
C SER A 189 -21.11 11.10 -2.30
N ALA A 190 -20.29 10.22 -2.89
CA ALA A 190 -19.58 9.17 -2.16
C ALA A 190 -18.30 9.65 -1.48
N LEU A 191 -17.87 10.90 -1.66
CA LEU A 191 -16.64 11.39 -1.06
C LEU A 191 -16.70 11.33 0.46
N ILE A 192 -15.66 10.78 1.06
CA ILE A 192 -15.51 10.70 2.51
C ILE A 192 -14.16 11.27 2.94
N THR A 193 -14.10 11.72 4.18
CA THR A 193 -12.92 12.35 4.81
C THR A 193 -12.46 11.59 6.05
N ARG A 194 -13.31 10.65 6.51
CA ARG A 194 -12.98 9.62 7.48
C ARG A 194 -12.97 8.27 6.79
N PHE A 195 -11.85 7.57 6.80
CA PHE A 195 -11.71 6.28 6.12
C PHE A 195 -10.56 5.45 6.67
N ASP A 196 -10.65 4.14 6.45
CA ASP A 196 -9.60 3.20 6.83
C ASP A 196 -8.50 3.18 5.76
N LEU A 197 -7.28 3.43 6.19
CA LEU A 197 -6.06 3.28 5.41
C LEU A 197 -5.68 1.79 5.40
N GLN A 198 -6.04 1.11 4.31
CA GLN A 198 -5.69 -0.29 4.05
C GLN A 198 -4.57 -0.38 3.02
N PHE A 199 -3.49 -1.07 3.39
CA PHE A 199 -2.38 -1.35 2.49
C PHE A 199 -1.69 -2.67 2.89
N GLN A 200 -1.05 -3.30 1.91
CA GLN A 200 -0.15 -4.44 2.10
C GLN A 200 1.16 -4.12 1.39
N VAL A 201 2.25 -4.00 2.16
CA VAL A 201 3.60 -3.81 1.59
C VAL A 201 4.05 -5.09 0.91
N SER A 202 4.62 -4.98 -0.29
CA SER A 202 5.10 -6.14 -1.05
C SER A 202 6.27 -6.84 -0.37
N GLU A 203 6.41 -8.14 -0.59
CA GLU A 203 7.52 -8.93 -0.06
C GLU A 203 8.88 -8.43 -0.56
N GLU A 204 8.97 -7.94 -1.79
CA GLU A 204 10.18 -7.32 -2.32
C GLU A 204 10.57 -6.07 -1.53
N CYS A 205 9.59 -5.25 -1.13
CA CYS A 205 9.85 -4.07 -0.33
C CYS A 205 10.22 -4.44 1.12
N LYS A 206 9.52 -5.38 1.75
CA LYS A 206 9.89 -5.88 3.09
C LYS A 206 11.34 -6.41 3.09
N GLY A 207 11.70 -7.25 2.12
CA GLY A 207 13.06 -7.77 1.98
C GLY A 207 14.09 -6.69 1.63
N CYS A 208 13.69 -5.56 1.03
CA CYS A 208 14.56 -4.39 0.87
C CYS A 208 14.79 -3.67 2.20
N TYR A 209 13.73 -3.42 2.96
CA TYR A 209 13.78 -2.79 4.27
C TYR A 209 14.64 -3.60 5.26
N GLU A 210 14.50 -4.92 5.29
CA GLU A 210 15.31 -5.82 6.14
C GLU A 210 16.81 -5.72 5.83
N ARG A 211 17.15 -5.51 4.55
CA ARG A 211 18.52 -5.25 4.10
C ARG A 211 18.95 -3.81 4.33
N LYS A 212 18.13 -2.98 4.99
CA LYS A 212 18.37 -1.54 5.25
C LYS A 212 18.42 -0.71 3.97
N GLY A 213 17.67 -1.14 2.95
CA GLY A 213 17.45 -0.39 1.72
C GLY A 213 16.15 0.40 1.74
N GLU A 214 16.02 1.34 0.81
CA GLU A 214 14.82 2.13 0.60
C GLU A 214 14.03 1.57 -0.61
N CYS A 215 12.71 1.40 -0.42
CA CYS A 215 11.81 0.98 -1.49
C CYS A 215 11.47 2.18 -2.38
N GLN A 216 11.67 2.02 -3.69
CA GLN A 216 11.40 3.05 -4.69
C GLN A 216 10.55 2.50 -5.83
N ASP A 217 9.69 3.35 -6.35
CA ASP A 217 8.91 3.12 -7.56
C ASP A 217 9.56 3.88 -8.73
N ASP A 218 10.25 3.14 -9.60
CA ASP A 218 10.84 3.67 -10.82
C ASP A 218 9.90 3.43 -12.00
N LYS A 219 8.93 4.35 -12.16
CA LYS A 219 7.97 4.36 -13.29
C LYS A 219 7.16 3.07 -13.40
N GLY A 220 6.61 2.61 -12.28
CA GLY A 220 5.83 1.38 -12.17
C GLY A 220 6.68 0.13 -11.99
N LYS A 221 7.98 0.27 -11.72
CA LYS A 221 8.89 -0.86 -11.44
C LYS A 221 9.50 -0.74 -10.07
N PHE A 222 9.47 -1.83 -9.32
CA PHE A 222 10.09 -1.88 -8.01
C PHE A 222 11.62 -1.74 -8.11
N LYS A 223 12.19 -0.91 -7.25
CA LYS A 223 13.62 -0.73 -7.08
C LYS A 223 13.97 -0.64 -5.60
N CYS A 224 15.00 -1.35 -5.20
CA CYS A 224 15.59 -1.22 -3.86
C CYS A 224 16.87 -0.38 -3.98
N SER A 225 16.89 0.81 -3.38
CA SER A 225 18.07 1.68 -3.31
C SER A 225 18.85 1.41 -2.03
N GLY A 226 20.15 1.18 -2.16
CA GLY A 226 20.98 0.83 -1.01
C GLY A 226 20.68 -0.56 -0.45
N GLY A 227 21.04 -0.75 0.81
CA GLY A 227 20.92 -2.02 1.52
C GLY A 227 22.12 -2.96 1.36
N GLU A 228 22.29 -3.82 2.34
CA GLU A 228 23.30 -4.88 2.34
C GLU A 228 23.03 -5.83 1.18
N LYS A 229 24.07 -6.17 0.41
CA LYS A 229 23.94 -7.17 -0.64
C LYS A 229 23.66 -8.50 0.05
N GLY A 230 22.41 -8.97 -0.02
CA GLY A 230 22.07 -10.32 0.42
C GLY A 230 22.85 -11.31 -0.44
N ASP A 231 23.69 -12.13 0.18
CA ASP A 231 24.15 -13.36 -0.46
C ASP A 231 22.90 -14.13 -0.88
N LYS A 232 22.82 -14.50 -2.17
CA LYS A 232 21.73 -15.32 -2.71
C LYS A 232 21.74 -16.69 -2.00
N LEU A 233 21.10 -16.80 -0.83
CA LEU A 233 20.68 -18.09 -0.30
C LEU A 233 19.47 -18.53 -1.13
N GLY A 234 19.76 -19.11 -2.30
CA GLY A 234 18.78 -19.87 -3.04
C GLY A 234 18.35 -21.06 -2.21
N PHE A 235 17.14 -21.02 -1.65
CA PHE A 235 16.46 -22.20 -1.16
C PHE A 235 16.17 -23.12 -2.36
N LYS A 236 17.15 -23.96 -2.71
CA LYS A 236 16.97 -25.09 -3.61
C LYS A 236 16.26 -26.18 -2.80
N LEU A 237 14.94 -26.09 -2.69
CA LEU A 237 14.11 -27.21 -2.25
C LEU A 237 14.15 -28.28 -3.36
N GLY A 238 15.11 -29.19 -3.26
CA GLY A 238 15.21 -30.37 -4.11
C GLY A 238 14.10 -31.36 -3.79
N LEU A 239 12.97 -31.23 -4.47
CA LEU A 239 11.96 -32.29 -4.60
C LEU A 239 12.13 -32.93 -5.98
N GLU A 240 13.13 -33.80 -6.13
CA GLU A 240 13.19 -34.72 -7.28
C GLU A 240 12.21 -35.87 -7.06
N ARG A 241 11.02 -35.74 -7.65
CA ARG A 241 10.18 -36.90 -7.99
C ARG A 241 10.87 -37.66 -9.14
N LYS A 242 11.41 -38.85 -8.86
CA LYS A 242 11.75 -39.83 -9.89
C LYS A 242 10.50 -40.20 -10.66
N SER A 243 10.45 -39.88 -11.95
CA SER A 243 9.57 -40.55 -12.91
C SER A 243 10.44 -41.29 -13.92
N ASN A 244 10.33 -42.61 -13.86
CA ASN A 244 11.03 -43.57 -14.70
C ASN A 244 10.20 -43.75 -15.99
N GLN A 245 10.75 -43.49 -17.17
CA GLN A 245 10.15 -44.04 -18.39
C GLN A 245 11.18 -44.28 -19.49
N SER A 246 11.30 -45.57 -19.85
CA SER A 246 12.18 -46.15 -20.86
C SER A 246 11.99 -45.53 -22.25
N GLN A 247 13.10 -45.27 -22.92
CA GLN A 247 13.18 -45.05 -24.36
C GLN A 247 13.14 -46.39 -25.11
N VAL A 248 12.24 -46.49 -26.09
CA VAL A 248 12.33 -47.41 -27.24
C VAL A 248 12.37 -46.53 -28.49
N PRO A 249 13.39 -46.61 -29.36
CA PRO A 249 13.45 -45.79 -30.57
C PRO A 249 12.68 -46.46 -31.71
N LEU A 250 11.83 -45.70 -32.41
CA LEU A 250 11.23 -46.14 -33.68
C LEU A 250 11.93 -45.44 -34.86
N ASN A 251 12.32 -46.28 -35.80
CA ASN A 251 13.09 -46.06 -37.01
C ASN A 251 12.22 -45.44 -38.12
N ARG A 252 12.78 -44.52 -38.92
CA ARG A 252 12.38 -44.15 -40.30
C ARG A 252 13.47 -43.18 -40.83
N GLY A 253 14.14 -43.39 -41.95
CA GLY A 253 13.73 -44.06 -43.18
C GLY A 253 13.58 -42.99 -44.28
N LEU A 254 14.56 -42.95 -45.18
CA LEU A 254 14.80 -42.06 -46.32
C LEU A 254 13.68 -42.02 -47.40
N LEU A 255 13.80 -41.00 -48.28
CA LEU A 255 13.18 -40.79 -49.63
C LEU A 255 11.74 -40.22 -49.59
N PHE A 256 11.36 -39.13 -50.28
CA PHE A 256 11.88 -38.35 -51.42
C PHE A 256 11.70 -36.85 -51.16
#